data_AF-G8GBC7-F1
#
_entry.id   AF-G8GBC7-F1
#
_cell.length_a   1.000
_cell.length_b   1.000
_cell.length_c   1.000
_cell.angle_alpha   90.00
_cell.angle_beta   90.00
_cell.angle_gamma   90.00
#
_symmetry.space_group_name_H-M   'P 1'
#
loop_
_entity.id
_entity.type
_entity.pdbx_description
1 polymer ?
#
loop_
_entity_poly.entity_id
_entity_poly.type
_entity_poly.pdbx_seq_one_letter_code
_entity_poly.pdbx_strand_id
1 'polypeptide(L)'
;SNLVECLSDEFCLDEKQELSEKVKHAKRLSDERNLLQDSNFRGINRQPDRGWGGSTDITIQGGDDVFKENYVTLSGTFDECYPTYLYQKIDESKLKAYTRYQLRGYIED
;
A
#
# COMPACT_ATOMS: atom_id res chain seq x y z
N SER A 1 5.54 -9.54 8.97
CA SER A 1 4.64 -10.21 9.92
C SER A 1 4.53 -11.70 9.68
N ASN A 2 4.68 -12.21 8.45
CA ASN A 2 4.55 -13.65 8.14
C ASN A 2 5.40 -14.55 9.06
N LEU A 3 6.68 -14.20 9.28
CA LEU A 3 7.55 -14.95 10.20
C LEU A 3 7.02 -15.06 11.63
N VAL A 4 6.39 -13.99 12.15
CA VAL A 4 5.81 -13.98 13.50
C VAL A 4 4.57 -14.86 13.56
N GLU A 5 3.79 -14.90 12.49
CA GLU A 5 2.59 -15.75 12.40
C GLU A 5 2.93 -17.24 12.41
N CYS A 6 4.09 -17.61 11.87
CA CYS A 6 4.59 -19.00 11.87
C CYS A 6 5.10 -19.49 13.24
N LEU A 7 5.22 -18.62 14.25
CA LEU A 7 5.62 -19.04 15.60
C LEU A 7 4.53 -19.91 16.25
N SER A 8 4.94 -20.91 17.03
CA SER A 8 4.00 -21.82 17.70
C SER A 8 3.17 -21.09 18.75
N ASP A 9 1.86 -21.27 18.69
CA ASP A 9 0.92 -20.80 19.70
C ASP A 9 0.94 -21.66 20.98
N GLU A 10 1.54 -22.85 20.94
CA GLU A 10 1.60 -23.77 22.10
C GLU A 10 2.81 -23.51 22.99
N PHE A 11 3.94 -23.10 22.41
CA PHE A 11 5.21 -23.01 23.13
C PHE A 11 5.76 -21.59 23.30
N CYS A 12 5.26 -20.62 22.52
CA CYS A 12 5.83 -19.27 22.49
C CYS A 12 4.73 -18.19 22.42
N LEU A 13 3.57 -18.42 23.03
CA LEU A 13 2.42 -17.52 22.86
C LEU A 13 2.72 -16.10 23.36
N ASP A 14 3.34 -15.97 24.54
CA ASP A 14 3.66 -14.69 25.14
C ASP A 14 4.68 -13.92 24.29
N GLU A 15 5.76 -14.58 23.87
CA GLU A 15 6.79 -13.97 23.02
C GLU A 15 6.27 -13.65 21.62
N LYS A 16 5.40 -14.51 21.05
CA LYS A 16 4.73 -14.29 19.77
C LYS A 16 3.85 -13.05 19.82
N GLN A 17 3.09 -12.88 20.90
CA GLN A 17 2.26 -11.69 21.08
C GLN A 17 3.12 -10.43 21.17
N GLU A 18 4.15 -10.42 22.01
CA GLU A 18 5.05 -9.29 22.16
C GLU A 18 5.69 -8.91 20.81
N LEU A 19 6.15 -9.89 20.05
CA LEU A 19 6.76 -9.65 18.74
C LEU A 19 5.73 -9.16 17.71
N SER A 20 4.50 -9.68 17.74
CA SER A 20 3.40 -9.22 16.89
C SER A 20 3.06 -7.76 17.13
N GLU A 21 3.05 -7.32 18.39
CA GLU A 21 2.84 -5.92 18.76
C GLU A 21 3.93 -5.02 18.22
N LYS A 22 5.21 -5.41 18.36
CA LYS A 22 6.35 -4.67 17.80
C LYS A 22 6.27 -4.55 16.27
N VAL A 23 5.93 -5.63 15.58
CA VAL A 23 5.80 -5.61 14.11
C VAL A 23 4.61 -4.76 13.66
N LYS A 24 3.47 -4.83 14.34
CA LYS A 24 2.31 -3.95 14.07
C LYS A 24 2.67 -2.48 14.30
N HIS A 25 3.41 -2.17 15.35
CA HIS A 25 3.88 -0.82 15.61
C HIS A 25 4.82 -0.33 14.50
N ALA A 26 5.78 -1.14 14.06
CA ALA A 26 6.66 -0.80 12.95
C ALA A 26 5.89 -0.55 11.63
N LYS A 27 4.81 -1.30 11.36
CA LYS A 27 3.93 -1.06 10.21
C LYS A 27 3.25 0.31 10.30
N ARG A 28 2.71 0.68 11.47
CA ARG A 28 2.11 2.01 11.69
C ARG A 28 3.11 3.14 11.44
N LEU A 29 4.35 3.01 11.95
CA LEU A 29 5.42 3.99 11.68
C LEU A 29 5.75 4.08 10.18
N SER A 30 5.66 2.96 9.45
CA SER A 30 5.85 2.97 8.00
C SER A 30 4.72 3.68 7.26
N ASP A 31 3.49 3.56 7.75
CA ASP A 31 2.32 4.25 7.17
C ASP A 31 2.33 5.75 7.52
N GLU A 32 2.74 6.12 8.73
CA GLU A 32 2.86 7.52 9.17
C GLU A 32 3.86 8.33 8.33
N ARG A 33 4.98 7.71 7.92
CA ARG A 33 5.95 8.36 7.01
C ARG A 33 5.53 8.34 5.55
N ASN A 34 4.51 7.56 5.18
CA ASN A 34 4.03 7.48 3.81
C ASN A 34 3.19 8.72 3.51
N LEU A 35 3.60 9.51 2.53
CA LEU A 35 2.90 10.73 2.16
C LEU A 35 1.68 10.47 1.26
N LEU A 36 1.59 9.28 0.67
CA LEU A 36 0.45 8.86 -0.13
C LEU A 36 -0.78 8.71 0.76
N GLN A 37 -1.93 9.13 0.24
CA GLN A 37 -3.23 8.88 0.82
C GLN A 37 -3.78 7.54 0.34
N ASP A 38 -4.64 6.93 1.16
CA ASP A 38 -5.29 5.67 0.84
C ASP A 38 -4.30 4.58 0.39
N SER A 39 -3.30 4.31 1.24
CA SER A 39 -2.21 3.35 0.99
C SER A 39 -2.67 1.92 0.69
N ASN A 40 -3.94 1.61 0.98
CA ASN A 40 -4.55 0.29 0.82
C ASN A 40 -5.71 0.31 -0.21
N PHE A 41 -5.73 1.33 -1.08
CA PHE A 41 -6.59 1.42 -2.27
C PHE A 41 -8.09 1.24 -1.99
N ARG A 42 -8.60 1.71 -0.85
CA ARG A 42 -10.00 1.53 -0.45
C ARG A 42 -10.95 2.55 -1.09
N GLY A 43 -10.41 3.62 -1.65
CA GLY A 43 -11.15 4.80 -2.09
C GLY A 43 -10.70 5.37 -3.43
N ILE A 44 -10.17 4.54 -4.34
CA ILE A 44 -9.88 4.97 -5.72
C ILE A 44 -11.13 5.64 -6.32
N ASN A 45 -10.93 6.81 -6.92
CA ASN A 45 -11.96 7.67 -7.54
C ASN A 45 -13.05 8.22 -6.59
N ARG A 46 -12.98 7.99 -5.28
CA ARG A 46 -13.96 8.56 -4.33
C ARG A 46 -13.73 10.04 -4.06
N GLN A 47 -12.48 10.49 -4.11
CA GLN A 47 -12.08 11.89 -3.88
C GLN A 47 -11.02 12.27 -4.93
N PRO A 48 -11.43 12.78 -6.11
CA PRO A 48 -10.52 13.07 -7.22
C PRO A 48 -9.39 14.05 -6.88
N ASP A 49 -9.63 14.94 -5.91
CA ASP A 49 -8.68 15.95 -5.42
C ASP A 49 -7.85 15.49 -4.23
N ARG A 50 -8.22 14.38 -3.57
CA ARG A 50 -7.66 13.93 -2.28
C ARG A 50 -7.51 12.42 -2.17
N GLY A 51 -6.97 11.78 -3.19
CA GLY A 51 -6.74 10.34 -3.19
C GLY A 51 -6.24 9.83 -4.53
N TRP A 52 -6.46 8.53 -4.75
CA TRP A 52 -6.14 7.90 -6.02
C TRP A 52 -7.18 8.25 -7.09
N GLY A 53 -6.69 8.77 -8.22
CA GLY A 53 -7.42 8.83 -9.48
C GLY A 53 -6.97 7.70 -10.39
N GLY A 54 -7.89 6.99 -11.02
CA GLY A 54 -7.55 5.88 -11.90
C GLY A 54 -8.60 5.60 -12.98
N SER A 55 -8.16 4.92 -14.03
CA SER A 55 -9.03 4.43 -15.12
C SER A 55 -9.98 3.32 -14.64
N THR A 56 -10.85 2.85 -15.52
CA THR A 56 -11.86 1.82 -15.24
C THR A 56 -11.28 0.43 -15.03
N ASP A 57 -10.17 0.09 -15.70
CA ASP A 57 -9.61 -1.26 -15.78
C ASP A 57 -8.60 -1.58 -14.66
N ILE A 58 -8.91 -1.08 -13.46
CA ILE A 58 -8.13 -1.32 -12.24
C ILE A 58 -8.94 -2.25 -11.35
N THR A 59 -8.34 -3.36 -10.94
CA THR A 59 -8.95 -4.23 -9.92
C THR A 59 -8.16 -4.18 -8.63
N ILE A 60 -8.88 -4.21 -7.51
CA ILE A 60 -8.30 -4.25 -6.17
C ILE A 60 -8.59 -5.63 -5.59
N GLN A 61 -7.54 -6.33 -5.19
CA GLN A 61 -7.65 -7.64 -4.57
C GLN A 61 -7.06 -7.60 -3.16
N GLY A 62 -7.62 -8.40 -2.27
CA GLY A 62 -7.21 -8.44 -0.86
C GLY A 62 -6.18 -9.52 -0.61
N GLY A 63 -4.90 -9.18 -0.73
CA GLY A 63 -3.77 -10.08 -0.53
C GLY A 63 -3.69 -11.27 -1.50
N ASP A 64 -2.49 -11.82 -1.65
CA ASP A 64 -2.16 -13.05 -2.37
C ASP A 64 -0.86 -13.67 -1.79
N ASP A 65 -0.20 -14.54 -2.56
CA ASP A 65 1.04 -15.20 -2.14
C ASP A 65 2.22 -14.24 -1.99
N VAL A 66 2.18 -13.06 -2.64
CA VAL A 66 3.23 -12.04 -2.66
C VAL A 66 2.87 -10.84 -1.77
N PHE A 67 1.66 -10.32 -1.92
CA PHE A 67 1.13 -9.16 -1.23
C PHE A 67 0.26 -9.60 -0.05
N LYS A 68 0.54 -9.09 1.14
CA LYS A 68 -0.28 -9.38 2.33
C LYS A 68 -1.54 -8.52 2.45
N GLU A 69 -1.52 -7.35 1.83
CA GLU A 69 -2.54 -6.31 1.97
C GLU A 69 -3.25 -6.09 0.63
N ASN A 70 -4.15 -5.11 0.56
CA ASN A 70 -4.76 -4.82 -0.72
C ASN A 70 -3.70 -4.37 -1.73
N TYR A 71 -3.77 -4.94 -2.92
CA TYR A 71 -2.92 -4.55 -4.04
C TYR A 71 -3.81 -4.25 -5.26
N VAL A 72 -3.19 -3.67 -6.27
CA VAL A 72 -3.86 -3.27 -7.52
C VAL A 72 -3.29 -4.06 -8.67
N THR A 73 -4.17 -4.45 -9.60
CA THR A 73 -3.76 -4.93 -10.91
C THR A 73 -4.24 -3.94 -11.96
N LEU A 74 -3.35 -3.67 -12.92
CA LEU A 74 -3.59 -2.76 -14.02
C LEU A 74 -3.62 -3.60 -15.31
N SER A 75 -4.82 -3.84 -15.85
CA SER A 75 -4.94 -4.57 -17.11
C SER A 75 -4.53 -3.68 -18.28
N GLY A 76 -3.92 -4.26 -19.31
CA GLY A 76 -3.61 -3.54 -20.54
C GLY A 76 -4.88 -3.01 -21.23
N THR A 77 -4.72 -1.94 -22.02
CA THR A 77 -5.79 -1.41 -22.87
C THR A 77 -5.66 -1.91 -24.30
N PHE A 78 -6.77 -2.00 -25.01
CA PHE A 78 -6.79 -2.31 -26.44
C PHE A 78 -6.65 -1.05 -27.32
N ASP A 79 -6.78 0.15 -26.73
CA ASP A 79 -6.71 1.43 -27.43
C ASP A 79 -5.71 2.36 -26.72
N GLU A 80 -4.66 2.75 -27.42
CA GLU A 80 -3.61 3.65 -26.92
C GLU A 80 -4.16 5.03 -26.49
N CYS A 81 -5.32 5.45 -27.03
CA CYS A 81 -5.99 6.68 -26.62
C CYS A 81 -6.62 6.58 -25.22
N TYR A 82 -6.80 5.36 -24.70
CA TYR A 82 -7.43 5.08 -23.42
C TYR A 82 -6.52 4.21 -22.55
N PRO A 83 -5.41 4.76 -22.03
CA PRO A 83 -4.47 4.01 -21.20
C PRO A 83 -5.09 3.62 -19.87
N THR A 84 -4.61 2.51 -19.31
CA THR A 84 -4.83 2.17 -17.91
C THR A 84 -3.85 2.97 -17.06
N TYR A 85 -4.37 3.77 -16.13
CA TYR A 85 -3.54 4.66 -15.31
C TYR A 85 -4.01 4.68 -13.87
N LEU A 86 -3.06 4.89 -12.96
CA LEU A 86 -3.31 5.16 -11.55
C LEU A 86 -2.38 6.28 -11.12
N TYR A 87 -2.93 7.38 -10.61
CA TYR A 87 -2.15 8.53 -10.19
C TYR A 87 -2.68 9.14 -8.89
N GLN A 88 -1.81 9.89 -8.22
CA GLN A 88 -2.18 10.67 -7.04
C GLN A 88 -1.27 11.89 -6.98
N LYS A 89 -1.85 13.06 -6.68
CA LYS A 89 -1.09 14.26 -6.37
C LYS A 89 -0.75 14.29 -4.88
N ILE A 90 0.52 14.49 -4.55
CA ILE A 90 0.95 14.78 -3.18
C ILE A 90 0.87 16.30 -2.96
N ASP A 91 0.20 16.71 -1.89
CA ASP A 91 0.05 18.11 -1.53
C ASP A 91 1.39 18.74 -1.14
N GLU A 92 1.67 19.95 -1.63
CA GLU A 92 2.93 20.66 -1.38
C GLU A 92 3.14 20.96 0.11
N SER A 93 2.09 21.13 0.91
CA SER A 93 2.18 21.33 2.36
C SER A 93 2.75 20.13 3.12
N LYS A 94 2.73 18.93 2.52
CA LYS A 94 3.36 17.73 3.07
C LYS A 94 4.85 17.62 2.71
N LEU A 95 5.32 18.46 1.80
CA LEU A 95 6.68 18.45 1.30
C LEU A 95 7.54 19.48 2.05
N LYS A 96 8.83 19.18 2.13
CA LYS A 96 9.85 20.03 2.73
C LYS A 96 10.76 20.54 1.61
N ALA A 97 11.05 21.83 1.64
CA ALA A 97 11.95 22.45 0.67
C ALA A 97 13.33 21.78 0.69
N TYR A 98 13.99 21.71 -0.47
CA TYR A 98 15.34 21.16 -0.65
C TYR A 98 15.53 19.74 -0.10
N THR A 99 14.47 18.95 -0.04
CA THR A 99 14.48 17.60 0.52
C THR A 99 14.21 16.59 -0.58
N ARG A 100 15.04 15.53 -0.66
CA ARG A 100 14.83 14.42 -1.59
C ARG A 100 13.74 13.48 -1.06
N TYR A 101 12.82 13.10 -1.94
CA TYR A 101 11.80 12.09 -1.69
C TYR A 101 12.05 10.84 -2.52
N GLN A 102 11.46 9.72 -2.10
CA GLN A 102 11.55 8.43 -2.79
C GLN A 102 10.15 7.86 -2.99
N LEU A 103 9.79 7.59 -4.24
CA LEU A 103 8.67 6.71 -4.57
C LEU A 103 9.20 5.29 -4.70
N ARG A 104 8.56 4.34 -4.03
CA ARG A 104 8.90 2.92 -4.11
C ARG A 104 7.66 2.06 -3.85
N GLY A 105 7.66 0.87 -4.41
CA GLY A 105 6.65 -0.16 -4.22
C GLY A 105 7.26 -1.53 -4.49
N TYR A 106 6.41 -2.55 -4.46
CA TYR A 106 6.76 -3.90 -4.88
C TYR A 106 5.87 -4.26 -6.07
N ILE A 107 6.44 -4.88 -7.09
CA ILE A 107 5.76 -5.33 -8.31
C ILE A 107 5.98 -6.84 -8.36
N GLU A 108 4.92 -7.60 -8.60
CA GLU A 108 5.01 -9.06 -8.73
C GLU A 108 5.68 -9.45 -10.06
N ASP A 109 5.23 -8.87 -11.18
CA ASP A 109 5.69 -9.14 -12.55
C ASP A 109 5.84 -7.90 -13.46
#